data_AF-A0A6G7YIF4-F1
#
_entry.id   AF-A0A6G7YIF4-F1
#
_cell.length_a   1.000
_cell.length_b   1.000
_cell.length_c   1.000
_cell.angle_alpha   90.00
_cell.angle_beta   90.00
_cell.angle_gamma   90.00
#
_symmetry.space_group_name_H-M   'P 1'
#
loop_
_entity.id
_entity.type
_entity.pdbx_description
1 polymer ?
#
loop_
_entity_poly.entity_id
_entity_poly.type
_entity_poly.pdbx_seq_one_letter_code
_entity_poly.pdbx_strand_id
1 'polypeptide(L)'
;MLVRCLAAVLGGLVLSTGFAPVGFAAALPLGVAVLALSVRGTSLRRAWLPSWTFGLAFFGALLWWLRAVGVDAWVALAGVQSLYFIPLGLGLAAVARLPAWPVWSALLWVSVETWRGAWPFGGLTWGRLSFGSADTVWAAGLPWLGMTGTSLLIALTGTTAAWLVTSRLRNRIPAAAAVAALVAACGLPMALDLDIAHEERLDVAAVQADVPGDGTDVLAHHREITRAFADATVDLAESGDGVDLVVWSENSTAVDPFLDAEANSHITRASDAIGVPILVGGMVDSPREKEVLNQGIVWQPQTGGGDRYTKRHPVPYGEYIPFRGSFIPDSYGQLALIPRDMARGTSLEPLRAAGALVADAICFDVSYDDVIHGQVAGGGQLVTVQTSNAMFINTAQIDQQFEISRLRAIETGRYVVVAAINGVSGIIAPDGKVLESAPPRTRAVLQGEVALADDLTPAVAMGAWPGRVIVFMSILCLTFILVTYRRQGSPTWSGKRPTRDRTHLRGDR
;
A
#
# COMPACT_ATOMS: atom_id res chain seq x y z
N MET A 1 3.62 -32.02 10.10
CA MET A 1 2.80 -31.00 9.40
C MET A 1 2.29 -29.97 10.39
N LEU A 2 1.62 -30.40 11.46
CA LEU A 2 1.13 -29.53 12.54
C LEU A 2 2.15 -28.48 13.00
N VAL A 3 3.36 -28.89 13.40
CA VAL A 3 4.43 -27.96 13.83
C VAL A 3 4.75 -26.88 12.77
N ARG A 4 4.73 -27.23 11.48
CA ARG A 4 4.97 -26.27 10.39
C ARG A 4 3.83 -25.27 10.26
N CYS A 5 2.58 -25.70 10.44
CA CYS A 5 1.43 -24.81 10.41
C CYS A 5 1.41 -23.90 11.65
N LEU A 6 1.75 -24.42 12.83
CA LEU A 6 1.89 -23.61 14.05
C LEU A 6 2.99 -22.55 13.90
N ALA A 7 4.17 -22.94 13.41
CA ALA A 7 5.24 -21.99 13.11
C ALA A 7 4.79 -20.95 12.08
N ALA A 8 4.08 -21.37 11.03
CA ALA A 8 3.58 -20.47 10.00
C ALA A 8 2.53 -19.47 10.53
N VAL A 9 1.60 -19.91 11.39
CA VAL A 9 0.64 -19.03 12.07
C VAL A 9 1.37 -18.01 12.94
N LEU A 10 2.33 -18.46 13.75
CA LEU A 10 3.14 -17.55 14.58
C LEU A 10 3.94 -16.57 13.71
N GLY A 11 4.50 -17.02 12.59
CA GLY A 11 5.20 -16.16 11.63
C GLY A 11 4.30 -15.09 11.03
N GLY A 12 3.05 -15.43 10.71
CA GLY A 12 2.06 -14.47 10.18
C GLY A 12 1.65 -13.43 11.21
N LEU A 13 1.43 -13.85 12.46
CA LEU A 13 1.14 -12.94 13.58
C LEU A 13 2.35 -12.05 13.93
N VAL A 14 3.57 -12.60 13.87
CA VAL A 14 4.78 -11.78 14.05
C VAL A 14 4.82 -10.75 12.93
N LEU A 15 4.67 -11.14 11.67
CA LEU A 15 4.73 -10.22 10.54
C LEU A 15 3.75 -9.05 10.67
N SER A 16 2.52 -9.27 11.17
CA SER A 16 1.55 -8.18 11.33
C SER A 16 1.98 -7.11 12.34
N THR A 17 2.84 -7.46 13.31
CA THR A 17 3.41 -6.47 14.25
C THR A 17 4.46 -5.55 13.63
N GLY A 18 4.94 -5.85 12.43
CA GLY A 18 5.86 -4.98 11.68
C GLY A 18 5.19 -3.74 11.09
N PHE A 19 3.86 -3.64 11.15
CA PHE A 19 3.08 -2.53 10.62
C PHE A 19 2.59 -1.64 11.76
N ALA A 20 2.26 -0.39 11.43
CA ALA A 20 1.61 0.51 12.37
C ALA A 20 0.31 -0.11 12.94
N PRO A 21 -0.02 0.19 14.21
CA PRO A 21 0.66 1.10 15.13
C PRO A 21 1.86 0.49 15.87
N VAL A 22 2.16 -0.81 15.69
CA VAL A 22 3.20 -1.49 16.46
C VAL A 22 4.61 -1.20 15.90
N GLY A 23 4.77 -1.25 14.58
CA GLY A 23 6.02 -0.86 13.91
C GLY A 23 7.26 -1.66 14.32
N PHE A 24 7.12 -2.92 14.75
CA PHE A 24 8.26 -3.73 15.18
C PHE A 24 9.09 -4.18 13.96
N ALA A 25 10.03 -3.35 13.52
CA ALA A 25 10.82 -3.51 12.30
C ALA A 25 11.38 -4.93 12.06
N ALA A 26 11.90 -5.59 13.11
CA ALA A 26 12.46 -6.93 12.99
C ALA A 26 11.43 -8.00 12.61
N ALA A 27 10.13 -7.78 12.89
CA ALA A 27 9.07 -8.69 12.49
C ALA A 27 8.97 -8.89 10.98
N LEU A 28 9.31 -7.88 10.18
CA LEU A 28 9.19 -7.92 8.73
C LEU A 28 10.05 -9.05 8.13
N PRO A 29 11.39 -9.06 8.28
CA PRO A 29 12.20 -10.16 7.78
C PRO A 29 11.96 -11.46 8.55
N LEU A 30 11.62 -11.41 9.85
CA LEU A 30 11.38 -12.63 10.64
C LEU A 30 10.15 -13.40 10.14
N GLY A 31 9.05 -12.71 9.84
CA GLY A 31 7.84 -13.33 9.26
C GLY A 31 8.15 -14.05 7.95
N VAL A 32 8.87 -13.37 7.05
CA VAL A 32 9.33 -13.95 5.77
C VAL A 32 10.21 -15.19 6.01
N ALA A 33 11.16 -15.11 6.94
CA ALA A 33 12.06 -16.20 7.29
C ALA A 33 11.28 -17.43 7.80
N VAL A 34 10.33 -17.21 8.72
CA VAL A 34 9.51 -18.26 9.31
C VAL A 34 8.64 -18.94 8.25
N LEU A 35 8.03 -18.20 7.32
CA LEU A 35 7.29 -18.81 6.21
C LEU A 35 8.20 -19.67 5.34
N ALA A 36 9.35 -19.14 4.92
CA ALA A 36 10.30 -19.85 4.08
C ALA A 36 10.76 -21.17 4.73
N LEU A 37 11.08 -21.16 6.03
CA LEU A 37 11.44 -22.35 6.79
C LEU A 37 10.27 -23.34 6.94
N SER A 38 9.05 -22.83 7.13
CA SER A 38 7.84 -23.63 7.33
C SER A 38 7.47 -24.44 6.09
N VAL A 39 7.81 -23.96 4.89
CA VAL A 39 7.58 -24.69 3.62
C VAL A 39 8.83 -25.46 3.13
N ARG A 40 10.03 -25.10 3.58
CA ARG A 40 11.27 -25.75 3.13
C ARG A 40 11.32 -27.24 3.45
N GLY A 41 11.69 -28.04 2.44
CA GLY A 41 11.79 -29.50 2.55
C GLY A 41 10.43 -30.22 2.56
N THR A 42 9.33 -29.51 2.34
CA THR A 42 8.02 -30.12 2.12
C THR A 42 7.86 -30.55 0.64
N SER A 43 6.91 -31.44 0.37
CA SER A 43 6.48 -31.71 -1.01
C SER A 43 5.55 -30.59 -1.49
N LEU A 44 5.53 -30.32 -2.80
CA LEU A 44 4.67 -29.28 -3.38
C LEU A 44 3.20 -29.45 -2.97
N ARG A 45 2.68 -30.68 -2.97
CA ARG A 45 1.30 -31.01 -2.55
C ARG A 45 0.98 -30.65 -1.09
N ARG A 46 1.99 -30.40 -0.26
CA ARG A 46 1.87 -30.14 1.17
C ARG A 46 2.29 -28.72 1.56
N ALA A 47 2.94 -27.98 0.67
CA ALA A 47 3.47 -26.64 0.95
C ALA A 47 2.38 -25.57 1.05
N TRP A 48 1.23 -25.79 0.39
CA TRP A 48 0.11 -24.84 0.40
C TRP A 48 -0.46 -24.62 1.82
N LEU A 49 -0.55 -25.66 2.65
CA LEU A 49 -1.23 -25.59 3.94
C LEU A 49 -0.52 -24.67 4.96
N PRO A 50 0.77 -24.86 5.29
CA PRO A 50 1.46 -23.94 6.19
C PRO A 50 1.46 -22.51 5.61
N SER A 51 1.63 -22.34 4.30
CA SER A 51 1.63 -21.01 3.69
C SER A 51 0.26 -20.32 3.75
N TRP A 52 -0.83 -21.04 3.50
CA TRP A 52 -2.17 -20.51 3.63
C TRP A 52 -2.50 -20.12 5.07
N THR A 53 -2.14 -20.97 6.04
CA THR A 53 -2.34 -20.65 7.48
C THR A 53 -1.50 -19.46 7.95
N PHE A 54 -0.30 -19.25 7.37
CA PHE A 54 0.46 -18.00 7.53
C PHE A 54 -0.34 -16.80 7.03
N GLY A 55 -0.84 -16.87 5.78
CA GLY A 55 -1.60 -15.78 5.17
C GLY A 55 -2.87 -15.44 5.94
N LEU A 56 -3.57 -16.46 6.45
CA LEU A 56 -4.76 -16.28 7.29
C LEU A 56 -4.43 -15.55 8.60
N ALA A 57 -3.36 -15.97 9.28
CA ALA A 57 -2.93 -15.33 10.52
C ALA A 57 -2.48 -13.88 10.28
N PHE A 58 -1.70 -13.66 9.23
CA PHE A 58 -1.18 -12.35 8.85
C PHE A 58 -2.31 -11.37 8.50
N PHE A 59 -3.15 -11.69 7.50
CA PHE A 59 -4.22 -10.79 7.09
C PHE A 59 -5.39 -10.74 8.08
N GLY A 60 -5.64 -11.82 8.82
CA GLY A 60 -6.62 -11.81 9.90
C GLY A 60 -6.26 -10.77 10.96
N ALA A 61 -4.99 -10.70 11.36
CA ALA A 61 -4.50 -9.70 12.30
C ALA A 61 -4.37 -8.30 11.67
N LEU A 62 -3.72 -8.20 10.50
CA LEU A 62 -3.43 -6.92 9.86
C LEU A 62 -4.70 -6.16 9.44
N LEU A 63 -5.69 -6.87 8.88
CA LEU A 63 -6.94 -6.29 8.39
C LEU A 63 -8.04 -6.27 9.44
N TRP A 64 -7.72 -6.51 10.71
CA TRP A 64 -8.70 -6.50 11.80
C TRP A 64 -9.54 -5.22 11.85
N TRP A 65 -8.97 -4.09 11.43
CA TRP A 65 -9.65 -2.80 11.30
C TRP A 65 -10.89 -2.85 10.39
N LEU A 66 -10.96 -3.76 9.42
CA LEU A 66 -12.09 -3.86 8.49
C LEU A 66 -13.40 -4.28 9.18
N ARG A 67 -13.34 -4.76 10.42
CA ARG A 67 -14.52 -5.00 11.26
C ARG A 67 -15.37 -3.73 11.47
N ALA A 68 -14.79 -2.54 11.27
CA ALA A 68 -15.52 -1.28 11.29
C ALA A 68 -16.57 -1.20 10.17
N VAL A 69 -16.32 -1.86 9.04
CA VAL A 69 -17.31 -2.08 7.98
C VAL A 69 -18.21 -3.25 8.36
N GLY A 70 -17.60 -4.39 8.68
CA GLY A 70 -18.33 -5.60 9.04
C GLY A 70 -17.40 -6.78 9.32
N VAL A 71 -17.80 -7.65 10.25
CA VAL A 71 -17.04 -8.87 10.58
C VAL A 71 -17.00 -9.83 9.38
N ASP A 72 -18.08 -9.89 8.63
CA ASP A 72 -18.20 -10.63 7.36
C ASP A 72 -17.25 -10.08 6.29
N ALA A 73 -17.18 -8.75 6.12
CA ALA A 73 -16.23 -8.10 5.21
C ALA A 73 -14.78 -8.42 5.59
N TRP A 74 -14.45 -8.34 6.89
CA TRP A 74 -13.13 -8.73 7.42
C TRP A 74 -12.79 -10.19 7.12
N VAL A 75 -13.66 -11.14 7.48
CA VAL A 75 -13.41 -12.57 7.24
C VAL A 75 -13.28 -12.87 5.75
N ALA A 76 -14.14 -12.29 4.92
CA ALA A 76 -14.12 -12.48 3.47
C ALA A 76 -12.81 -11.94 2.86
N LEU A 77 -12.45 -10.68 3.16
CA LEU A 77 -11.26 -10.07 2.59
C LEU A 77 -9.98 -10.74 3.10
N ALA A 78 -9.85 -10.96 4.41
CA ALA A 78 -8.69 -11.67 4.96
C ALA A 78 -8.58 -13.09 4.39
N GLY A 79 -9.71 -13.77 4.21
CA GLY A 79 -9.81 -15.06 3.53
C GLY A 79 -9.26 -15.00 2.11
N VAL A 80 -9.78 -14.10 1.26
CA VAL A 80 -9.31 -13.93 -0.13
C VAL A 80 -7.83 -13.55 -0.18
N GLN A 81 -7.38 -12.61 0.64
CA GLN A 81 -5.99 -12.17 0.68
C GLN A 81 -5.05 -13.32 1.11
N SER A 82 -5.47 -14.19 2.02
CA SER A 82 -4.70 -15.38 2.41
C SER A 82 -4.50 -16.39 1.29
N LEU A 83 -5.42 -16.45 0.30
CA LEU A 83 -5.32 -17.42 -0.81
C LEU A 83 -4.10 -17.14 -1.70
N TYR A 84 -3.63 -15.89 -1.79
CA TYR A 84 -2.40 -15.54 -2.49
C TYR A 84 -1.14 -16.21 -1.89
N PHE A 85 -1.19 -16.58 -0.62
CA PHE A 85 -0.10 -17.31 0.01
C PHE A 85 -0.04 -18.79 -0.40
N ILE A 86 -1.10 -19.37 -0.98
CA ILE A 86 -1.06 -20.73 -1.51
C ILE A 86 -0.02 -20.85 -2.65
N PRO A 87 -0.15 -20.11 -3.77
CA PRO A 87 0.85 -20.18 -4.85
C PRO A 87 2.23 -19.72 -4.37
N LEU A 88 2.33 -18.77 -3.44
CA LEU A 88 3.59 -18.41 -2.80
C LEU A 88 4.25 -19.64 -2.16
N GLY A 89 3.54 -20.36 -1.29
CA GLY A 89 4.07 -21.52 -0.58
C GLY A 89 4.51 -22.65 -1.52
N LEU A 90 3.74 -22.89 -2.59
CA LEU A 90 4.09 -23.83 -3.64
C LEU A 90 5.40 -23.42 -4.35
N GLY A 91 5.51 -22.14 -4.73
CA GLY A 91 6.70 -21.57 -5.36
C GLY A 91 7.92 -21.64 -4.45
N LEU A 92 7.78 -21.21 -3.19
CA LEU A 92 8.84 -21.28 -2.17
C LEU A 92 9.37 -22.72 -1.99
N ALA A 93 8.48 -23.71 -1.89
CA ALA A 93 8.87 -25.11 -1.80
C ALA A 93 9.57 -25.63 -3.07
N ALA A 94 9.22 -25.10 -4.25
CA ALA A 94 9.85 -25.44 -5.52
C ALA A 94 11.28 -24.85 -5.60
N VAL A 95 11.42 -23.55 -5.36
CA VAL A 95 12.71 -22.84 -5.50
C VAL A 95 13.68 -23.17 -4.38
N ALA A 96 13.20 -23.66 -3.22
CA ALA A 96 14.05 -24.08 -2.10
C ALA A 96 15.10 -25.17 -2.45
N ARG A 97 14.98 -25.80 -3.62
CA ARG A 97 15.91 -26.81 -4.16
C ARG A 97 16.95 -26.23 -5.12
N LEU A 98 16.78 -24.99 -5.55
CA LEU A 98 17.69 -24.30 -6.47
C LEU A 98 18.92 -23.75 -5.74
N PRO A 99 20.05 -23.57 -6.45
CA PRO A 99 21.11 -22.69 -5.97
C PRO A 99 20.57 -21.28 -5.77
N ALA A 100 21.10 -20.56 -4.78
CA ALA A 100 20.65 -19.21 -4.41
C ALA A 100 19.13 -19.11 -4.17
N TRP A 101 18.49 -20.17 -3.65
CA TRP A 101 17.07 -20.18 -3.34
C TRP A 101 16.56 -18.96 -2.54
N PRO A 102 17.35 -18.30 -1.64
CA PRO A 102 16.86 -17.12 -0.93
C PRO A 102 16.47 -15.97 -1.86
N VAL A 103 17.20 -15.80 -2.96
CA VAL A 103 16.93 -14.77 -3.97
C VAL A 103 15.62 -15.07 -4.68
N TRP A 104 15.46 -16.29 -5.18
CA TRP A 104 14.22 -16.72 -5.83
C TRP A 104 13.01 -16.66 -4.89
N SER A 105 13.19 -16.98 -3.61
CA SER A 105 12.13 -16.85 -2.61
C SER A 105 11.70 -15.41 -2.37
N ALA A 106 12.65 -14.46 -2.33
CA ALA A 106 12.34 -13.05 -2.19
C ALA A 106 11.64 -12.48 -3.44
N LEU A 107 12.10 -12.86 -4.63
CA LEU A 107 11.44 -12.51 -5.90
C LEU A 107 9.99 -13.02 -5.95
N LEU A 108 9.75 -14.25 -5.50
CA LEU A 108 8.40 -14.81 -5.43
C LEU A 108 7.51 -14.09 -4.42
N TRP A 109 8.05 -13.69 -3.27
CA TRP A 109 7.31 -12.91 -2.28
C TRP A 109 6.81 -11.60 -2.90
N VAL A 110 7.74 -10.82 -3.47
CA VAL A 110 7.40 -9.53 -4.10
C VAL A 110 6.47 -9.72 -5.30
N SER A 111 6.63 -10.80 -6.08
CA SER A 111 5.71 -11.10 -7.18
C SER A 111 4.27 -11.30 -6.70
N VAL A 112 4.10 -11.93 -5.54
CA VAL A 112 2.78 -12.13 -4.92
C VAL A 112 2.23 -10.82 -4.34
N GLU A 113 3.08 -9.96 -3.77
CA GLU A 113 2.67 -8.59 -3.40
C GLU A 113 2.19 -7.79 -4.61
N THR A 114 2.95 -7.80 -5.70
CA THR A 114 2.61 -7.11 -6.96
C THR A 114 1.31 -7.65 -7.56
N TRP A 115 1.11 -8.97 -7.57
CA TRP A 115 -0.12 -9.57 -8.10
C TRP A 115 -1.34 -9.19 -7.26
N ARG A 116 -1.25 -9.37 -5.94
CA ARG A 116 -2.34 -9.10 -4.98
C ARG A 116 -2.71 -7.62 -4.92
N GLY A 117 -1.72 -6.74 -5.09
CA GLY A 117 -1.89 -5.29 -5.15
C GLY A 117 -2.43 -4.74 -6.47
N ALA A 118 -2.65 -5.59 -7.48
CA ALA A 118 -3.15 -5.16 -8.79
C ALA A 118 -4.42 -5.89 -9.25
N TRP A 119 -4.67 -7.11 -8.76
CA TRP A 119 -5.78 -7.94 -9.21
C TRP A 119 -6.37 -8.78 -8.08
N PRO A 120 -7.68 -9.08 -8.09
CA PRO A 120 -8.72 -8.51 -8.95
C PRO A 120 -9.12 -7.09 -8.50
N PHE A 121 -9.90 -6.39 -9.33
CA PHE A 121 -10.53 -5.09 -8.98
C PHE A 121 -9.56 -3.99 -8.57
N GLY A 122 -8.37 -3.94 -9.18
CA GLY A 122 -7.30 -3.02 -8.77
C GLY A 122 -6.45 -3.53 -7.61
N GLY A 123 -6.85 -4.62 -6.94
CA GLY A 123 -6.09 -5.28 -5.89
C GLY A 123 -6.13 -4.56 -4.53
N LEU A 124 -5.47 -5.15 -3.54
CA LEU A 124 -5.26 -4.56 -2.21
C LEU A 124 -3.76 -4.51 -1.92
N THR A 125 -3.19 -3.32 -1.79
CA THR A 125 -1.75 -3.13 -1.55
C THR A 125 -1.36 -3.35 -0.09
N TRP A 126 -2.31 -3.23 0.84
CA TRP A 126 -2.11 -3.36 2.30
C TRP A 126 -1.33 -4.62 2.68
N GLY A 127 -0.38 -4.52 3.59
CA GLY A 127 0.47 -5.64 4.02
C GLY A 127 1.69 -5.90 3.13
N ARG A 128 1.99 -4.99 2.20
CA ARG A 128 3.27 -4.95 1.50
C ARG A 128 4.41 -4.68 2.49
N LEU A 129 5.49 -5.44 2.45
CA LEU A 129 6.58 -5.34 3.44
C LEU A 129 7.14 -3.92 3.60
N SER A 130 7.27 -3.16 2.52
CA SER A 130 7.75 -1.77 2.57
C SER A 130 6.87 -0.83 3.40
N PHE A 131 5.58 -1.13 3.59
CA PHE A 131 4.71 -0.28 4.42
C PHE A 131 5.03 -0.36 5.93
N GLY A 132 5.82 -1.34 6.37
CA GLY A 132 6.34 -1.40 7.73
C GLY A 132 7.76 -0.82 7.88
N SER A 133 8.32 -0.23 6.82
CA SER A 133 9.74 0.14 6.79
C SER A 133 10.05 1.53 7.31
N ALA A 134 9.03 2.30 7.74
CA ALA A 134 9.22 3.63 8.31
C ALA A 134 10.19 3.58 9.50
N ASP A 135 11.07 4.57 9.61
CA ASP A 135 12.08 4.68 10.66
C ASP A 135 13.05 3.47 10.74
N THR A 136 13.22 2.74 9.63
CA THR A 136 14.19 1.63 9.53
C THR A 136 15.26 1.90 8.48
N VAL A 137 16.33 1.09 8.51
CA VAL A 137 17.39 1.12 7.48
C VAL A 137 16.87 0.83 6.07
N TRP A 138 15.71 0.17 5.92
CA TRP A 138 15.14 -0.12 4.61
C TRP A 138 14.43 1.09 3.99
N ALA A 139 13.98 2.06 4.79
CA ALA A 139 13.36 3.29 4.28
C ALA A 139 14.29 4.06 3.35
N ALA A 140 15.60 4.04 3.61
CA ALA A 140 16.61 4.66 2.74
C ALA A 140 16.62 4.08 1.32
N GLY A 141 16.10 2.86 1.11
CA GLY A 141 15.94 2.27 -0.22
C GLY A 141 14.77 2.83 -1.03
N LEU A 142 13.83 3.54 -0.41
CA LEU A 142 12.60 4.02 -1.07
C LEU A 142 12.87 4.99 -2.23
N PRO A 143 13.71 6.04 -2.10
CA PRO A 143 13.95 6.98 -3.20
C PRO A 143 14.62 6.30 -4.39
N TRP A 144 15.38 5.22 -4.13
CA TRP A 144 16.19 4.55 -5.14
C TRP A 144 15.48 3.38 -5.82
N LEU A 145 14.73 2.59 -5.07
CA LEU A 145 14.21 1.29 -5.49
C LEU A 145 12.68 1.24 -5.47
N GLY A 146 12.05 2.29 -4.97
CA GLY A 146 10.62 2.37 -4.70
C GLY A 146 10.15 1.36 -3.65
N MET A 147 8.85 1.36 -3.42
CA MET A 147 8.20 0.43 -2.50
C MET A 147 8.42 -1.04 -2.91
N THR A 148 8.54 -1.34 -4.21
CA THR A 148 8.75 -2.71 -4.72
C THR A 148 10.13 -3.23 -4.38
N GLY A 149 11.18 -2.46 -4.69
CA GLY A 149 12.53 -2.90 -4.42
C GLY A 149 12.87 -2.85 -2.92
N THR A 150 12.25 -1.95 -2.17
CA THR A 150 12.33 -1.96 -0.70
C THR A 150 11.72 -3.24 -0.10
N SER A 151 10.53 -3.66 -0.56
CA SER A 151 9.98 -4.98 -0.22
C SER A 151 10.94 -6.12 -0.58
N LEU A 152 11.64 -6.03 -1.72
CA LEU A 152 12.62 -7.03 -2.12
C LEU A 152 13.80 -7.11 -1.15
N LEU A 153 14.34 -5.98 -0.69
CA LEU A 153 15.42 -5.95 0.31
C LEU A 153 15.00 -6.59 1.64
N ILE A 154 13.78 -6.30 2.10
CA ILE A 154 13.23 -6.88 3.33
C ILE A 154 13.02 -8.39 3.16
N ALA A 155 12.44 -8.81 2.04
CA ALA A 155 12.22 -10.22 1.74
C ALA A 155 13.56 -10.99 1.62
N LEU A 156 14.56 -10.40 0.95
CA LEU A 156 15.92 -10.94 0.86
C LEU A 156 16.57 -11.08 2.23
N THR A 157 16.33 -10.12 3.14
CA THR A 157 16.83 -10.20 4.51
C THR A 157 16.24 -11.40 5.23
N GLY A 158 14.92 -11.59 5.16
CA GLY A 158 14.24 -12.74 5.76
C GLY A 158 14.66 -14.08 5.16
N THR A 159 14.72 -14.20 3.85
CA THR A 159 15.10 -15.46 3.18
C THR A 159 16.58 -15.80 3.40
N THR A 160 17.46 -14.80 3.46
CA THR A 160 18.87 -14.98 3.80
C THR A 160 19.02 -15.45 5.25
N ALA A 161 18.28 -14.86 6.19
CA ALA A 161 18.26 -15.32 7.58
C ALA A 161 17.81 -16.80 7.68
N ALA A 162 16.75 -17.18 6.97
CA ALA A 162 16.30 -18.58 6.88
C ALA A 162 17.36 -19.51 6.27
N TRP A 163 18.14 -19.02 5.30
CA TRP A 163 19.24 -19.78 4.74
C TRP A 163 20.39 -19.97 5.71
N LEU A 164 20.79 -18.93 6.44
CA LEU A 164 21.85 -19.02 7.45
C LEU A 164 21.53 -20.08 8.52
N VAL A 165 20.29 -20.10 9.01
CA VAL A 165 19.81 -21.10 9.99
C VAL A 165 19.88 -22.53 9.44
N THR A 166 19.67 -22.71 8.14
CA THR A 166 19.66 -24.05 7.51
C THR A 166 20.99 -24.46 6.91
N SER A 167 21.92 -23.52 6.74
CA SER A 167 23.27 -23.76 6.26
C SER A 167 24.11 -24.39 7.37
N ARG A 168 24.68 -25.58 7.11
CA ARG A 168 25.66 -26.19 8.04
C ARG A 168 26.94 -25.34 8.06
N LEU A 169 27.75 -25.44 9.12
CA LEU A 169 29.03 -24.72 9.35
C LEU A 169 30.07 -24.82 8.20
N ARG A 170 29.82 -25.61 7.16
CA ARG A 170 30.68 -25.78 5.98
C ARG A 170 30.53 -24.65 4.94
N ASN A 171 29.53 -23.77 5.08
CA ASN A 171 29.22 -22.69 4.12
C ASN A 171 29.58 -21.29 4.64
N ARG A 172 30.56 -21.15 5.56
CA ARG A 172 30.86 -19.85 6.22
C ARG A 172 31.26 -18.73 5.26
N ILE A 173 32.08 -19.01 4.25
CA ILE A 173 32.54 -18.00 3.28
C ILE A 173 31.37 -17.46 2.43
N PRO A 174 30.59 -18.29 1.71
CA PRO A 174 29.45 -17.79 0.95
C PRO A 174 28.38 -17.17 1.87
N ALA A 175 28.25 -17.63 3.11
CA ALA A 175 27.37 -17.01 4.09
C ALA A 175 27.82 -15.59 4.44
N ALA A 176 29.10 -15.41 4.77
CA ALA A 176 29.67 -14.10 5.04
C ALA A 176 29.56 -13.16 3.83
N ALA A 177 29.81 -13.65 2.61
CA ALA A 177 29.68 -12.86 1.38
C ALA A 177 28.23 -12.43 1.12
N ALA A 178 27.24 -13.32 1.31
CA ALA A 178 25.83 -12.98 1.15
C ALA A 178 25.36 -11.96 2.19
N VAL A 179 25.79 -12.11 3.45
CA VAL A 179 25.50 -11.14 4.52
C VAL A 179 26.14 -9.80 4.20
N ALA A 180 27.42 -9.78 3.79
CA ALA A 180 28.11 -8.54 3.42
C ALA A 180 27.44 -7.85 2.23
N ALA A 181 27.04 -8.60 1.21
CA ALA A 181 26.31 -8.06 0.06
C ALA A 181 24.95 -7.49 0.45
N LEU A 182 24.23 -8.14 1.37
CA LEU A 182 22.95 -7.63 1.88
C LEU A 182 23.12 -6.37 2.72
N VAL A 183 24.11 -6.35 3.63
CA VAL A 183 24.45 -5.17 4.42
C VAL A 183 24.83 -4.00 3.50
N ALA A 184 25.63 -4.27 2.46
CA ALA A 184 25.95 -3.27 1.45
C ALA A 184 24.70 -2.82 0.68
N ALA A 185 23.81 -3.72 0.26
CA ALA A 185 22.58 -3.35 -0.46
C ALA A 185 21.60 -2.53 0.40
N CYS A 186 21.50 -2.79 1.71
CA CYS A 186 20.68 -2.01 2.63
C CYS A 186 21.36 -0.70 3.07
N GLY A 187 22.68 -0.68 3.21
CA GLY A 187 23.43 0.47 3.71
C GLY A 187 23.88 1.46 2.63
N LEU A 188 24.07 1.01 1.38
CA LEU A 188 24.49 1.88 0.28
C LEU A 188 23.51 3.04 0.05
N PRO A 189 22.18 2.84 0.06
CA PRO A 189 21.24 3.96 -0.07
C PRO A 189 21.34 4.99 1.07
N MET A 190 21.77 4.59 2.27
CA MET A 190 22.00 5.51 3.38
C MET A 190 23.30 6.31 3.22
N ALA A 191 24.26 5.77 2.48
CA ALA A 191 25.57 6.38 2.26
C ALA A 191 25.60 7.27 1.00
N LEU A 192 24.62 7.09 0.10
CA LEU A 192 24.46 7.91 -1.09
C LEU A 192 23.44 9.00 -0.79
N ASP A 193 23.90 10.24 -0.85
CA ASP A 193 22.99 11.39 -0.77
C ASP A 193 22.27 11.52 -2.12
N LEU A 194 20.93 11.52 -2.08
CA LEU A 194 20.13 11.81 -3.26
C LEU A 194 19.79 13.30 -3.22
N ASP A 195 20.57 14.08 -3.95
CA ASP A 195 20.36 15.52 -4.06
C ASP A 195 19.11 15.79 -4.91
N ILE A 196 18.02 16.17 -4.25
CA ILE A 196 16.78 16.64 -4.87
C ILE A 196 16.69 18.12 -4.53
N ALA A 197 16.68 18.99 -5.55
CA ALA A 197 16.65 20.42 -5.31
C ALA A 197 15.30 20.86 -4.71
N HIS A 198 15.37 21.59 -3.59
CA HIS A 198 14.23 22.19 -2.88
C HIS A 198 14.38 23.71 -2.89
N GLU A 199 13.99 24.34 -4.00
CA GLU A 199 14.27 25.77 -4.25
C GLU A 199 13.13 26.69 -3.78
N GLU A 200 11.98 26.61 -4.46
CA GLU A 200 10.81 27.42 -4.15
C GLU A 200 10.07 26.89 -2.92
N ARG A 201 9.44 27.79 -2.17
CA ARG A 201 8.72 27.44 -0.94
C ARG A 201 7.30 27.99 -1.00
N LEU A 202 6.38 27.25 -0.39
CA LEU A 202 5.00 27.64 -0.20
C LEU A 202 4.63 27.47 1.27
N ASP A 203 3.92 28.44 1.82
CA ASP A 203 3.27 28.30 3.11
C ASP A 203 1.92 27.58 2.90
N VAL A 204 1.72 26.44 3.55
CA VAL A 204 0.51 25.64 3.38
C VAL A 204 -0.25 25.48 4.69
N ALA A 205 -1.57 25.36 4.60
CA ALA A 205 -2.42 24.99 5.73
C ALA A 205 -3.20 23.70 5.44
N ALA A 206 -3.15 22.73 6.34
CA ALA A 206 -4.05 21.57 6.34
C ALA A 206 -5.13 21.76 7.42
N VAL A 207 -6.39 21.76 7.00
CA VAL A 207 -7.53 21.94 7.92
C VAL A 207 -8.10 20.59 8.32
N GLN A 208 -8.38 20.43 9.61
CA GLN A 208 -9.06 19.27 10.20
C GLN A 208 -10.29 19.77 10.99
N ALA A 209 -11.48 19.55 10.46
CA ALA A 209 -12.73 20.10 11.01
C ALA A 209 -13.45 19.18 12.02
N ASP A 210 -12.99 17.93 12.11
CA ASP A 210 -13.62 16.85 12.86
C ASP A 210 -15.04 16.47 12.38
N VAL A 211 -15.51 15.27 12.76
CA VAL A 211 -16.88 14.81 12.49
C VAL A 211 -17.71 14.83 13.79
N PRO A 212 -18.92 15.40 13.81
CA PRO A 212 -19.78 15.37 15.00
C PRO A 212 -20.10 13.95 15.52
N GLY A 213 -20.62 13.87 16.74
CA GLY A 213 -21.06 12.61 17.34
C GLY A 213 -19.92 11.60 17.59
N ASP A 214 -20.10 10.36 17.16
CA ASP A 214 -19.11 9.30 17.28
C ASP A 214 -17.97 9.38 16.24
N GLY A 215 -18.07 10.33 15.31
CA GLY A 215 -17.06 10.62 14.32
C GLY A 215 -17.10 9.77 13.05
N THR A 216 -18.17 8.99 12.83
CA THR A 216 -18.22 8.03 11.72
C THR A 216 -19.16 8.45 10.58
N ASP A 217 -20.20 9.24 10.86
CA ASP A 217 -21.26 9.58 9.90
C ASP A 217 -21.04 10.94 9.22
N VAL A 218 -20.15 10.95 8.22
CA VAL A 218 -19.85 12.17 7.44
C VAL A 218 -21.07 12.67 6.67
N LEU A 219 -21.87 11.77 6.11
CA LEU A 219 -22.99 12.14 5.25
C LEU A 219 -24.12 12.80 6.04
N ALA A 220 -24.43 12.31 7.24
CA ALA A 220 -25.45 12.92 8.10
C ALA A 220 -25.08 14.33 8.56
N HIS A 221 -23.78 14.63 8.66
CA HIS A 221 -23.26 15.90 9.19
C HIS A 221 -22.63 16.80 8.13
N HIS A 222 -22.80 16.51 6.84
CA HIS A 222 -22.01 17.14 5.77
C HIS A 222 -22.04 18.68 5.76
N ARG A 223 -23.20 19.31 6.04
CA ARG A 223 -23.32 20.78 6.11
C ARG A 223 -22.56 21.37 7.29
N GLU A 224 -22.64 20.73 8.45
CA GLU A 224 -21.92 21.15 9.65
C GLU A 224 -20.41 21.02 9.43
N ILE A 225 -19.96 19.92 8.80
CA ILE A 225 -18.56 19.69 8.44
C ILE A 225 -18.07 20.75 7.45
N THR A 226 -18.80 20.99 6.36
CA THR A 226 -18.44 22.01 5.35
C THR A 226 -18.32 23.39 6.00
N ARG A 227 -19.27 23.74 6.88
CA ARG A 227 -19.25 25.00 7.60
C ARG A 227 -18.05 25.09 8.53
N ALA A 228 -17.73 24.02 9.26
CA ALA A 228 -16.57 23.99 10.15
C ALA A 228 -15.23 24.15 9.40
N PHE A 229 -15.09 23.53 8.22
CA PHE A 229 -13.94 23.78 7.34
C PHE A 229 -13.85 25.25 6.91
N ALA A 230 -14.98 25.81 6.48
CA ALA A 230 -15.04 27.20 6.05
C ALA A 230 -14.74 28.18 7.19
N ASP A 231 -15.32 27.97 8.37
CA ASP A 231 -15.10 28.81 9.55
C ASP A 231 -13.63 28.74 10.00
N ALA A 232 -13.03 27.55 10.10
CA ALA A 232 -11.62 27.41 10.45
C ALA A 232 -10.67 28.12 9.45
N THR A 233 -11.04 28.15 8.18
CA THR A 233 -10.27 28.85 7.14
C THR A 233 -10.46 30.37 7.21
N VAL A 234 -11.66 30.84 7.58
CA VAL A 234 -11.91 32.27 7.84
C VAL A 234 -11.16 32.73 9.09
N ASP A 235 -11.19 31.94 10.17
CA ASP A 235 -10.44 32.22 11.40
C ASP A 235 -8.93 32.29 11.12
N LEU A 236 -8.41 31.42 10.24
CA LEU A 236 -7.03 31.50 9.77
C LEU A 236 -6.76 32.83 9.05
N ALA A 237 -7.64 33.27 8.17
CA ALA A 237 -7.50 34.56 7.48
C ALA A 237 -7.48 35.75 8.45
N GLU A 238 -8.33 35.72 9.48
CA GLU A 238 -8.40 36.77 10.49
C GLU A 238 -7.18 36.80 11.43
N SER A 239 -6.51 35.66 11.63
CA SER A 239 -5.28 35.59 12.43
C SER A 239 -4.13 36.40 11.83
N GLY A 240 -4.16 36.64 10.51
CA GLY A 240 -3.12 37.33 9.77
C GLY A 240 -1.90 36.46 9.43
N ASP A 241 -1.96 35.16 9.73
CA ASP A 241 -0.94 34.21 9.30
C ASP A 241 -1.05 34.01 7.77
N GLY A 242 0.03 34.33 7.06
CA GLY A 242 0.09 34.22 5.60
C GLY A 242 0.26 32.76 5.16
N VAL A 243 -0.59 32.31 4.25
CA VAL A 243 -0.48 31.00 3.59
C VAL A 243 -0.75 31.16 2.10
N ASP A 244 -0.13 30.32 1.27
CA ASP A 244 -0.28 30.30 -0.18
C ASP A 244 -1.31 29.27 -0.67
N LEU A 245 -1.54 28.19 0.10
CA LEU A 245 -2.47 27.12 -0.24
C LEU A 245 -3.12 26.51 1.00
N VAL A 246 -4.44 26.38 0.98
CA VAL A 246 -5.20 25.65 2.01
C VAL A 246 -5.65 24.29 1.47
N VAL A 247 -5.49 23.22 2.23
CA VAL A 247 -5.89 21.87 1.88
C VAL A 247 -6.98 21.40 2.84
N TRP A 248 -8.16 21.12 2.31
CA TRP A 248 -9.23 20.44 3.04
C TRP A 248 -9.16 18.94 2.78
N SER A 249 -9.81 18.16 3.63
CA SER A 249 -9.81 16.70 3.52
C SER A 249 -10.74 16.17 2.42
N GLU A 250 -10.67 14.86 2.18
CA GLU A 250 -11.70 14.14 1.42
C GLU A 250 -13.06 14.35 2.12
N ASN A 251 -14.14 14.44 1.35
CA ASN A 251 -15.50 14.64 1.87
C ASN A 251 -15.67 15.85 2.80
N SER A 252 -14.84 16.89 2.64
CA SER A 252 -15.06 18.18 3.30
C SER A 252 -16.42 18.80 2.94
N THR A 253 -16.98 18.46 1.78
CA THR A 253 -18.36 18.83 1.38
C THR A 253 -19.35 17.65 1.48
N ALA A 254 -18.89 16.44 1.16
CA ALA A 254 -19.66 15.19 0.96
C ALA A 254 -20.84 15.24 -0.04
N VAL A 255 -21.11 16.40 -0.63
CA VAL A 255 -22.11 16.66 -1.68
C VAL A 255 -21.47 17.47 -2.81
N ASP A 256 -22.18 17.58 -3.94
CA ASP A 256 -21.70 18.30 -5.11
C ASP A 256 -21.69 19.81 -4.84
N PRO A 257 -20.50 20.45 -4.71
CA PRO A 257 -20.41 21.87 -4.39
C PRO A 257 -20.78 22.78 -5.57
N PHE A 258 -21.02 22.24 -6.77
CA PHE A 258 -21.51 23.00 -7.92
C PHE A 258 -23.04 23.02 -7.99
N LEU A 259 -23.71 22.07 -7.34
CA LEU A 259 -25.17 21.96 -7.31
C LEU A 259 -25.77 22.38 -5.96
N ASP A 260 -25.06 22.13 -4.86
CA ASP A 260 -25.46 22.56 -3.52
C ASP A 260 -24.98 24.01 -3.26
N ALA A 261 -25.92 24.95 -3.29
CA ALA A 261 -25.63 26.37 -3.11
C ALA A 261 -25.10 26.71 -1.71
N GLU A 262 -25.46 25.94 -0.66
CA GLU A 262 -24.97 26.18 0.70
C GLU A 262 -23.50 25.79 0.79
N ALA A 263 -23.14 24.60 0.31
CA ALA A 263 -21.74 24.16 0.24
C ALA A 263 -20.89 25.13 -0.58
N ASN A 264 -21.37 25.51 -1.77
CA ASN A 264 -20.70 26.49 -2.63
C ASN A 264 -20.42 27.81 -1.90
N SER A 265 -21.43 28.35 -1.20
CA SER A 265 -21.33 29.62 -0.49
C SER A 265 -20.32 29.57 0.65
N HIS A 266 -20.25 28.46 1.38
CA HIS A 266 -19.28 28.27 2.46
C HIS A 266 -17.85 28.21 1.92
N ILE A 267 -17.61 27.44 0.85
CA ILE A 267 -16.29 27.34 0.21
C ILE A 267 -15.86 28.69 -0.36
N THR A 268 -16.76 29.36 -1.09
CA THR A 268 -16.46 30.66 -1.71
C THR A 268 -16.17 31.71 -0.66
N ARG A 269 -16.95 31.79 0.42
CA ARG A 269 -16.67 32.69 1.56
C ARG A 269 -15.29 32.43 2.16
N ALA A 270 -14.92 31.16 2.37
CA ALA A 270 -13.62 30.80 2.93
C ALA A 270 -12.47 31.20 2.00
N SER A 271 -12.58 30.87 0.70
CA SER A 271 -11.57 31.18 -0.31
C SER A 271 -11.41 32.68 -0.53
N ASP A 272 -12.52 33.43 -0.53
CA ASP A 272 -12.48 34.89 -0.63
C ASP A 272 -11.89 35.57 0.62
N ALA A 273 -12.15 35.02 1.81
CA ALA A 273 -11.62 35.54 3.05
C ALA A 273 -10.11 35.35 3.18
N ILE A 274 -9.61 34.13 2.90
CA ILE A 274 -8.17 33.83 2.95
C ILE A 274 -7.40 34.41 1.76
N GLY A 275 -8.07 34.65 0.63
CA GLY A 275 -7.47 35.28 -0.55
C GLY A 275 -6.53 34.37 -1.35
N VAL A 276 -6.47 33.08 -1.04
CA VAL A 276 -5.63 32.07 -1.72
C VAL A 276 -6.43 30.83 -2.11
N PRO A 277 -5.89 29.97 -3.01
CA PRO A 277 -6.59 28.76 -3.45
C PRO A 277 -6.82 27.77 -2.30
N ILE A 278 -7.95 27.06 -2.35
CA ILE A 278 -8.28 25.96 -1.45
C ILE A 278 -8.41 24.67 -2.26
N LEU A 279 -7.67 23.62 -1.91
CA LEU A 279 -7.90 22.27 -2.43
C LEU A 279 -9.02 21.59 -1.64
N VAL A 280 -10.21 21.55 -2.21
CA VAL A 280 -11.46 21.10 -1.58
C VAL A 280 -11.78 19.66 -1.99
N GLY A 281 -11.95 18.76 -1.03
CA GLY A 281 -12.38 17.38 -1.29
C GLY A 281 -13.90 17.25 -1.27
N GLY A 282 -14.51 16.78 -2.37
CA GLY A 282 -15.96 16.70 -2.50
C GLY A 282 -16.46 15.58 -3.42
N MET A 283 -17.76 15.28 -3.29
CA MET A 283 -18.46 14.31 -4.14
C MET A 283 -19.20 15.03 -5.25
N VAL A 284 -18.76 14.89 -6.49
CA VAL A 284 -19.35 15.57 -7.67
C VAL A 284 -20.22 14.59 -8.46
N ASP A 285 -21.36 15.05 -8.95
CA ASP A 285 -22.23 14.24 -9.79
C ASP A 285 -21.54 13.93 -11.13
N SER A 286 -21.55 12.65 -11.52
CA SER A 286 -21.05 12.24 -12.84
C SER A 286 -22.08 12.60 -13.91
N PRO A 287 -21.65 12.88 -15.16
CA PRO A 287 -22.57 12.95 -16.30
C PRO A 287 -23.40 11.68 -16.50
N ARG A 288 -23.00 10.55 -15.90
CA ARG A 288 -23.77 9.31 -15.86
C ARG A 288 -24.59 9.26 -14.56
N GLU A 289 -25.91 9.16 -14.70
CA GLU A 289 -26.91 9.27 -13.61
C GLU A 289 -26.65 8.38 -12.38
N LYS A 290 -26.06 7.19 -12.56
CA LYS A 290 -25.79 6.22 -11.50
C LYS A 290 -24.36 6.26 -10.95
N GLU A 291 -23.59 7.26 -11.35
CA GLU A 291 -22.20 7.42 -10.94
C GLU A 291 -21.99 8.75 -10.21
N VAL A 292 -20.97 8.77 -9.35
CA VAL A 292 -20.43 9.98 -8.73
C VAL A 292 -18.92 9.99 -8.89
N LEU A 293 -18.31 11.16 -8.71
CA LEU A 293 -16.87 11.38 -8.76
C LEU A 293 -16.42 11.84 -7.39
N ASN A 294 -15.45 11.16 -6.79
CA ASN A 294 -14.75 11.67 -5.61
C ASN A 294 -13.58 12.53 -6.11
N GLN A 295 -13.63 13.84 -5.84
CA GLN A 295 -12.71 14.82 -6.45
C GLN A 295 -12.01 15.71 -5.43
N GLY A 296 -10.75 16.00 -5.70
CA GLY A 296 -10.02 17.15 -5.20
C GLY A 296 -10.19 18.30 -6.19
N ILE A 297 -10.70 19.44 -5.73
CA ILE A 297 -11.08 20.58 -6.56
C ILE A 297 -10.29 21.80 -6.09
N VAL A 298 -9.50 22.42 -6.97
CA VAL A 298 -8.86 23.70 -6.68
C VAL A 298 -9.91 24.80 -6.75
N TRP A 299 -10.27 25.37 -5.61
CA TRP A 299 -11.18 26.50 -5.50
C TRP A 299 -10.39 27.80 -5.44
N GLN A 300 -10.60 28.65 -6.43
CA GLN A 300 -9.87 29.90 -6.59
C GLN A 300 -10.70 31.07 -6.01
N PRO A 301 -10.05 32.03 -5.32
CA PRO A 301 -10.71 33.24 -4.86
C PRO A 301 -11.41 33.96 -6.02
N GLN A 302 -12.62 34.46 -5.78
CA GLN A 302 -13.49 35.19 -6.72
C GLN A 302 -13.93 34.45 -7.99
N THR A 303 -13.22 33.41 -8.45
CA THR A 303 -13.54 32.67 -9.68
C THR A 303 -14.20 31.31 -9.43
N GLY A 304 -14.05 30.74 -8.23
CA GLY A 304 -14.65 29.46 -7.85
C GLY A 304 -13.85 28.23 -8.26
N GLY A 305 -14.51 27.07 -8.34
CA GLY A 305 -13.88 25.78 -8.61
C GLY A 305 -13.29 25.64 -10.03
N GLY A 306 -11.99 25.39 -10.11
CA GLY A 306 -11.19 25.25 -11.32
C GLY A 306 -10.70 23.82 -11.55
N ASP A 307 -9.38 23.64 -11.52
CA ASP A 307 -8.66 22.38 -11.82
C ASP A 307 -9.04 21.24 -10.85
N ARG A 308 -9.06 19.99 -11.33
CA ARG A 308 -9.64 18.86 -10.59
C ARG A 308 -8.93 17.54 -10.80
N TYR A 309 -8.81 16.80 -9.70
CA TYR A 309 -8.34 15.43 -9.65
C TYR A 309 -9.53 14.54 -9.29
N THR A 310 -9.70 13.43 -10.00
CA THR A 310 -10.71 12.42 -9.65
C THR A 310 -9.99 11.18 -9.13
N LYS A 311 -10.43 10.68 -7.98
CA LYS A 311 -9.92 9.48 -7.32
C LYS A 311 -9.73 8.33 -8.31
N ARG A 312 -8.53 7.76 -8.33
CA ARG A 312 -8.15 6.75 -9.34
C ARG A 312 -8.45 5.33 -8.89
N HIS A 313 -8.41 5.04 -7.59
CA HIS A 313 -8.75 3.72 -7.06
C HIS A 313 -9.92 3.80 -6.07
N PRO A 314 -11.17 3.89 -6.58
CA PRO A 314 -12.33 3.64 -5.75
C PRO A 314 -12.26 2.26 -5.08
N VAL A 315 -12.64 2.17 -3.82
CA VAL A 315 -12.55 0.94 -3.01
C VAL A 315 -13.66 -0.04 -3.40
N PRO A 316 -13.33 -1.27 -3.82
CA PRO A 316 -14.34 -2.29 -4.12
C PRO A 316 -15.21 -2.62 -2.90
N TYR A 317 -16.52 -2.66 -3.12
CA TYR A 317 -17.57 -2.87 -2.10
C TYR A 317 -17.68 -1.81 -1.01
N GLY A 318 -16.85 -0.76 -1.03
CA GLY A 318 -16.95 0.42 -0.17
C GLY A 318 -17.41 1.68 -0.90
N GLU A 319 -16.99 1.82 -2.17
CA GLU A 319 -17.24 3.02 -2.99
C GLU A 319 -17.92 2.67 -4.32
N TYR A 320 -17.77 1.42 -4.76
CA TYR A 320 -18.49 0.88 -5.91
C TYR A 320 -18.74 -0.61 -5.71
N ILE A 321 -19.71 -1.19 -6.42
CA ILE A 321 -20.05 -2.62 -6.29
C ILE A 321 -19.61 -3.38 -7.54
N PRO A 322 -18.51 -4.15 -7.49
CA PRO A 322 -18.19 -5.10 -8.55
C PRO A 322 -19.38 -6.01 -8.86
N PHE A 323 -19.75 -6.10 -10.14
CA PHE A 323 -20.88 -6.90 -10.64
C PHE A 323 -22.27 -6.47 -10.13
N ARG A 324 -22.46 -5.20 -9.76
CA ARG A 324 -23.77 -4.59 -9.51
C ARG A 324 -24.76 -4.94 -10.64
N GLY A 325 -25.99 -5.29 -10.26
CA GLY A 325 -27.07 -5.60 -11.20
C GLY A 325 -26.94 -6.95 -11.91
N SER A 326 -25.86 -7.72 -11.66
CA SER A 326 -25.72 -9.09 -12.15
C SER A 326 -26.14 -10.09 -11.06
N PHE A 327 -25.20 -10.53 -10.22
CA PHE A 327 -25.47 -11.44 -9.11
C PHE A 327 -25.57 -10.73 -7.75
N ILE A 328 -25.29 -9.43 -7.72
CA ILE A 328 -25.47 -8.58 -6.53
C ILE A 328 -26.57 -7.56 -6.85
N PRO A 329 -27.80 -7.77 -6.34
CA PRO A 329 -28.87 -6.80 -6.49
C PRO A 329 -28.59 -5.55 -5.63
N ASP A 330 -29.16 -4.40 -6.01
CA ASP A 330 -28.95 -3.12 -5.32
C ASP A 330 -29.42 -3.14 -3.85
N SER A 331 -30.31 -4.07 -3.49
CA SER A 331 -30.83 -4.27 -2.13
C SER A 331 -30.01 -5.23 -1.27
N TYR A 332 -28.83 -5.67 -1.73
CA TYR A 332 -28.06 -6.71 -1.04
C TYR A 332 -27.38 -6.18 0.24
N GLY A 333 -27.97 -6.51 1.39
CA GLY A 333 -27.36 -6.27 2.71
C GLY A 333 -26.94 -4.81 2.90
N GLN A 334 -25.73 -4.60 3.41
CA GLN A 334 -25.17 -3.26 3.62
C GLN A 334 -24.71 -2.57 2.33
N LEU A 335 -24.58 -3.29 1.21
CA LEU A 335 -24.16 -2.68 -0.06
C LEU A 335 -25.21 -1.71 -0.62
N ALA A 336 -26.45 -1.80 -0.16
CA ALA A 336 -27.50 -0.83 -0.45
C ALA A 336 -27.16 0.59 0.05
N LEU A 337 -26.21 0.73 0.98
CA LEU A 337 -25.69 2.02 1.44
C LEU A 337 -24.79 2.72 0.40
N ILE A 338 -24.44 2.03 -0.68
CA ILE A 338 -23.74 2.59 -1.84
C ILE A 338 -24.77 2.70 -2.98
N PRO A 339 -25.56 3.78 -3.06
CA PRO A 339 -26.63 3.89 -4.05
C PRO A 339 -26.13 4.20 -5.46
N ARG A 340 -24.94 4.79 -5.58
CA ARG A 340 -24.27 5.15 -6.84
C ARG A 340 -22.83 4.65 -6.82
N ASP A 341 -22.31 4.20 -7.97
CA ASP A 341 -20.90 3.80 -8.07
C ASP A 341 -20.00 5.03 -8.13
N MET A 342 -18.91 5.05 -7.35
CA MET A 342 -17.84 6.00 -7.61
C MET A 342 -17.10 5.61 -8.90
N ALA A 343 -17.14 6.50 -9.89
CA ALA A 343 -16.43 6.31 -11.14
C ALA A 343 -14.94 6.58 -10.96
N ARG A 344 -14.14 5.78 -11.67
CA ARG A 344 -12.67 5.84 -11.64
C ARG A 344 -12.14 7.02 -12.46
N GLY A 345 -11.31 7.86 -11.83
CA GLY A 345 -10.50 8.86 -12.52
C GLY A 345 -9.39 8.23 -13.38
N THR A 346 -9.00 8.94 -14.43
CA THR A 346 -7.99 8.48 -15.40
C THR A 346 -6.78 9.40 -15.54
N SER A 347 -6.91 10.66 -15.09
CA SER A 347 -5.83 11.65 -15.16
C SER A 347 -4.62 11.22 -14.33
N LEU A 348 -3.44 11.58 -14.82
CA LEU A 348 -2.17 11.55 -14.10
C LEU A 348 -1.51 12.94 -14.11
N GLU A 349 -2.24 13.97 -14.53
CA GLU A 349 -1.75 15.34 -14.51
C GLU A 349 -1.87 15.88 -13.07
N PRO A 350 -0.82 16.52 -12.52
CA PRO A 350 -0.93 17.21 -11.24
C PRO A 350 -1.81 18.46 -11.36
N LEU A 351 -2.42 18.87 -10.25
CA LEU A 351 -3.26 20.05 -10.13
C LEU A 351 -2.45 21.35 -10.16
N ARG A 352 -2.99 22.39 -10.76
CA ARG A 352 -2.42 23.74 -10.70
C ARG A 352 -3.02 24.53 -9.53
N ALA A 353 -2.23 24.77 -8.50
CA ALA A 353 -2.64 25.55 -7.33
C ALA A 353 -1.46 26.37 -6.78
N ALA A 354 -1.71 27.62 -6.39
CA ALA A 354 -0.72 28.51 -5.78
C ALA A 354 0.60 28.64 -6.59
N GLY A 355 0.52 28.63 -7.93
CA GLY A 355 1.70 28.67 -8.80
C GLY A 355 2.46 27.36 -8.94
N ALA A 356 2.13 26.33 -8.15
CA ALA A 356 2.77 25.02 -8.17
C ALA A 356 1.93 23.93 -8.84
N LEU A 357 2.59 22.81 -9.14
CA LEU A 357 1.97 21.56 -9.56
C LEU A 357 1.81 20.60 -8.37
N VAL A 358 0.59 20.30 -7.97
CA VAL A 358 0.25 19.50 -6.80
C VAL A 358 -0.23 18.11 -7.22
N ALA A 359 0.52 17.07 -6.86
CA ALA A 359 0.13 15.68 -7.03
C ALA A 359 -0.84 15.28 -5.90
N ASP A 360 -2.10 15.06 -6.24
CA ASP A 360 -3.15 14.79 -5.24
C ASP A 360 -3.50 13.30 -5.17
N ALA A 361 -3.68 12.80 -3.95
CA ALA A 361 -4.11 11.44 -3.69
C ALA A 361 -5.28 11.44 -2.71
N ILE A 362 -6.37 10.77 -3.09
CA ILE A 362 -7.56 10.71 -2.24
C ILE A 362 -7.60 9.36 -1.51
N CYS A 363 -7.43 9.43 -0.20
CA CYS A 363 -7.60 8.32 0.74
C CYS A 363 -6.80 7.07 0.35
N PHE A 364 -7.43 6.01 -0.14
CA PHE A 364 -6.75 4.75 -0.50
C PHE A 364 -5.70 4.91 -1.62
N ASP A 365 -5.83 5.94 -2.46
CA ASP A 365 -4.91 6.24 -3.56
C ASP A 365 -3.45 6.34 -3.11
N VAL A 366 -3.19 6.84 -1.88
CA VAL A 366 -1.82 6.97 -1.34
C VAL A 366 -1.07 5.63 -1.29
N SER A 367 -1.80 4.52 -1.20
CA SER A 367 -1.23 3.18 -1.13
C SER A 367 -0.90 2.56 -2.50
N TYR A 368 -1.32 3.19 -3.60
CA TYR A 368 -1.11 2.71 -4.97
C TYR A 368 0.04 3.47 -5.64
N ASP A 369 0.97 2.71 -6.22
CA ASP A 369 2.19 3.29 -6.81
C ASP A 369 1.86 4.18 -8.02
N ASP A 370 0.86 3.81 -8.84
CA ASP A 370 0.56 4.50 -10.11
C ASP A 370 -0.06 5.89 -9.95
N VAL A 371 -0.61 6.23 -8.77
CA VAL A 371 -1.27 7.52 -8.54
C VAL A 371 -0.25 8.63 -8.37
N ILE A 372 0.57 8.53 -7.31
CA ILE A 372 1.54 9.58 -6.96
C ILE A 372 2.70 9.55 -7.95
N HIS A 373 3.20 8.36 -8.34
CA HIS A 373 4.30 8.29 -9.32
C HIS A 373 3.91 8.91 -10.64
N GLY A 374 2.68 8.66 -11.11
CA GLY A 374 2.20 9.22 -12.37
C GLY A 374 2.15 10.74 -12.36
N GLN A 375 1.64 11.33 -11.28
CA GLN A 375 1.55 12.78 -11.14
C GLN A 375 2.89 13.46 -10.90
N VAL A 376 3.77 12.87 -10.09
CA VAL A 376 5.14 13.39 -9.90
C VAL A 376 5.95 13.28 -11.19
N ALA A 377 5.85 12.17 -11.93
CA ALA A 377 6.46 12.05 -13.25
C ALA A 377 5.87 13.04 -14.28
N GLY A 378 4.63 13.48 -14.07
CA GLY A 378 3.96 14.56 -14.81
C GLY A 378 4.35 15.98 -14.37
N GLY A 379 5.30 16.12 -13.44
CA GLY A 379 5.78 17.41 -12.93
C GLY A 379 5.24 17.83 -11.57
N GLY A 380 4.60 16.93 -10.81
CA GLY A 380 4.14 17.23 -9.45
C GLY A 380 5.28 17.60 -8.50
N GLN A 381 5.20 18.80 -7.92
CA GLN A 381 6.21 19.42 -7.05
C GLN A 381 5.90 19.32 -5.56
N LEU A 382 4.62 19.12 -5.22
CA LEU A 382 4.11 18.91 -3.87
C LEU A 382 3.13 17.73 -3.91
N VAL A 383 3.04 16.94 -2.83
CA VAL A 383 2.03 15.88 -2.72
C VAL A 383 0.98 16.25 -1.68
N THR A 384 -0.30 16.11 -2.01
CA THR A 384 -1.41 16.21 -1.06
C THR A 384 -2.07 14.85 -0.88
N VAL A 385 -2.51 14.57 0.35
CA VAL A 385 -3.30 13.39 0.67
C VAL A 385 -4.56 13.83 1.39
N GLN A 386 -5.68 13.81 0.67
CA GLN A 386 -7.00 14.11 1.22
C GLN A 386 -7.65 12.82 1.74
N THR A 387 -7.98 12.73 3.03
CA THR A 387 -8.53 11.49 3.60
C THR A 387 -9.71 11.74 4.54
N SER A 388 -10.74 10.88 4.49
CA SER A 388 -11.88 11.00 5.41
C SER A 388 -11.57 10.37 6.77
N ASN A 389 -11.02 9.16 6.78
CA ASN A 389 -10.80 8.27 7.94
C ASN A 389 -11.99 8.02 8.89
N ALA A 390 -13.12 8.71 8.76
CA ALA A 390 -14.25 8.69 9.71
C ALA A 390 -14.73 7.27 10.04
N MET A 391 -14.94 6.43 9.03
CA MET A 391 -15.37 5.04 9.24
C MET A 391 -14.34 4.20 10.02
N PHE A 392 -13.07 4.54 9.96
CA PHE A 392 -11.96 3.78 10.54
C PHE A 392 -11.34 4.44 11.78
N ILE A 393 -11.96 5.51 12.28
CA ILE A 393 -11.38 6.43 13.26
C ILE A 393 -10.92 5.78 14.57
N ASN A 394 -11.53 4.65 14.95
CA ASN A 394 -11.20 3.90 16.17
C ASN A 394 -10.37 2.64 15.87
N THR A 395 -9.61 2.63 14.78
CA THR A 395 -8.87 1.45 14.30
C THR A 395 -7.45 1.79 13.90
N ALA A 396 -6.60 0.76 13.80
CA ALA A 396 -5.22 0.87 13.33
C ALA A 396 -5.08 1.35 11.87
N GLN A 397 -6.16 1.41 11.09
CA GLN A 397 -6.07 1.78 9.67
C GLN A 397 -5.58 3.22 9.49
N ILE A 398 -5.96 4.14 10.38
CA ILE A 398 -5.57 5.56 10.28
C ILE A 398 -4.05 5.71 10.45
N ASP A 399 -3.46 5.00 11.42
CA ASP A 399 -2.00 4.99 11.64
C ASP A 399 -1.27 4.34 10.46
N GLN A 400 -1.83 3.23 9.95
CA GLN A 400 -1.26 2.53 8.79
C GLN A 400 -1.26 3.41 7.54
N GLN A 401 -2.33 4.16 7.29
CA GLN A 401 -2.40 5.06 6.14
C GLN A 401 -1.44 6.25 6.30
N PHE A 402 -1.37 6.85 7.49
CA PHE A 402 -0.46 7.96 7.76
C PHE A 402 1.01 7.55 7.57
N GLU A 403 1.39 6.36 8.03
CA GLU A 403 2.74 5.81 7.77
C GLU A 403 2.99 5.59 6.27
N ILE A 404 2.00 5.15 5.50
CA ILE A 404 2.14 5.06 4.04
C ILE A 404 2.38 6.44 3.43
N SER A 405 1.70 7.49 3.89
CA SER A 405 1.96 8.88 3.46
C SER A 405 3.39 9.31 3.76
N ARG A 406 3.93 8.94 4.95
CA ARG A 406 5.35 9.19 5.28
C ARG A 406 6.30 8.53 4.31
N LEU A 407 6.03 7.27 3.98
CA LEU A 407 6.85 6.52 3.03
C LEU A 407 6.76 7.07 1.60
N ARG A 408 5.63 7.69 1.21
CA ARG A 408 5.50 8.39 -0.08
C ARG A 408 6.34 9.66 -0.13
N ALA A 409 6.47 10.39 0.97
CA ALA A 409 7.37 11.54 1.06
C ALA A 409 8.81 11.10 0.74
N ILE A 410 9.27 10.04 1.41
CA ILE A 410 10.61 9.46 1.20
C ILE A 410 10.77 8.97 -0.25
N GLU A 411 9.83 8.17 -0.75
CA GLU A 411 9.95 7.58 -2.09
C GLU A 411 10.03 8.62 -3.20
N THR A 412 9.29 9.73 -3.06
CA THR A 412 9.16 10.75 -4.10
C THR A 412 10.10 11.94 -3.91
N GLY A 413 10.73 12.08 -2.73
CA GLY A 413 11.52 13.26 -2.40
C GLY A 413 10.68 14.54 -2.31
N ARG A 414 9.37 14.41 -2.08
CA ARG A 414 8.43 15.54 -1.98
C ARG A 414 7.98 15.74 -0.55
N TYR A 415 7.65 16.98 -0.22
CA TYR A 415 6.80 17.23 0.93
C TYR A 415 5.41 16.62 0.69
N VAL A 416 4.81 16.08 1.76
CA VAL A 416 3.46 15.51 1.73
C VAL A 416 2.59 16.23 2.76
N VAL A 417 1.48 16.81 2.31
CA VAL A 417 0.47 17.46 3.17
C VAL A 417 -0.73 16.52 3.28
N VAL A 418 -0.95 15.98 4.48
CA VAL A 418 -2.07 15.08 4.78
C VAL A 418 -3.17 15.88 5.47
N ALA A 419 -4.33 15.99 4.83
CA ALA A 419 -5.53 16.60 5.39
C ALA A 419 -6.59 15.51 5.65
N ALA A 420 -6.79 15.19 6.92
CA ALA A 420 -7.83 14.26 7.36
C ALA A 420 -9.07 15.02 7.86
N ILE A 421 -10.29 14.48 7.69
CA ILE A 421 -11.47 15.11 8.32
C ILE A 421 -11.34 15.05 9.84
N ASN A 422 -11.07 13.84 10.36
CA ASN A 422 -10.94 13.57 11.78
C ASN A 422 -9.86 12.54 12.14
N GLY A 423 -9.11 12.03 11.16
CA GLY A 423 -7.99 11.12 11.35
C GLY A 423 -6.70 11.85 11.77
N VAL A 424 -5.55 11.31 11.36
CA VAL A 424 -4.26 11.98 11.58
C VAL A 424 -3.99 12.92 10.39
N SER A 425 -3.94 14.22 10.65
CA SER A 425 -3.43 15.21 9.69
C SER A 425 -1.97 15.53 9.97
N GLY A 426 -1.21 15.94 8.96
CA GLY A 426 0.19 16.30 9.16
C GLY A 426 0.90 16.85 7.93
N ILE A 427 2.01 17.53 8.17
CA ILE A 427 2.96 17.99 7.15
C ILE A 427 4.22 17.15 7.29
N ILE A 428 4.63 16.49 6.20
CA ILE A 428 5.71 15.50 6.20
C ILE A 428 6.80 15.96 5.25
N ALA A 429 8.03 16.00 5.75
CA ALA A 429 9.21 16.34 4.98
C ALA A 429 9.66 15.19 4.05
N PRO A 430 10.48 15.48 3.02
CA PRO A 430 10.99 14.48 2.06
C PRO A 430 11.79 13.33 2.68
N ASP A 431 12.30 13.47 3.91
CA ASP A 431 12.98 12.40 4.65
C ASP A 431 12.00 11.52 5.47
N GLY A 432 10.69 11.79 5.38
CA GLY A 432 9.63 11.10 6.11
C GLY A 432 9.43 11.60 7.55
N LYS A 433 10.13 12.67 7.96
CA LYS A 433 9.92 13.32 9.24
C LYS A 433 8.60 14.08 9.24
N VAL A 434 7.81 13.88 10.28
CA VAL A 434 6.60 14.65 10.53
C VAL A 434 7.01 15.99 11.13
N LEU A 435 6.74 17.08 10.43
CA LEU A 435 7.04 18.44 10.87
C LEU A 435 5.96 18.97 11.80
N GLU A 436 4.70 18.77 11.41
CA GLU A 436 3.51 19.16 12.15
C GLU A 436 2.47 18.03 12.08
N SER A 437 1.67 17.85 13.14
CA SER A 437 0.58 16.88 13.14
C SER A 437 -0.56 17.24 14.09
N ALA A 438 -1.76 16.81 13.71
CA ALA A 438 -2.96 16.86 14.53
C ALA A 438 -3.40 15.44 14.88
N PRO A 439 -3.69 15.15 16.16
CA PRO A 439 -4.19 13.84 16.54
C PRO A 439 -5.64 13.63 16.04
N PRO A 440 -6.09 12.38 15.97
CA PRO A 440 -7.47 12.06 15.61
C PRO A 440 -8.50 12.70 16.54
N ARG A 441 -9.71 12.94 16.03
CA ARG A 441 -10.86 13.51 16.77
C ARG A 441 -10.57 14.89 17.38
N THR A 442 -9.85 15.73 16.65
CA THR A 442 -9.60 17.14 17.05
C THR A 442 -9.92 18.10 15.92
N ARG A 443 -10.22 19.36 16.28
CA ARG A 443 -10.28 20.47 15.32
C ARG A 443 -8.94 21.19 15.31
N ALA A 444 -8.31 21.29 14.16
CA ALA A 444 -6.98 21.87 14.03
C ALA A 444 -6.77 22.50 12.65
N VAL A 445 -5.89 23.49 12.60
CA VAL A 445 -5.32 24.04 11.36
C VAL A 445 -3.81 23.91 11.50
N LEU A 446 -3.20 23.04 10.70
CA LEU A 446 -1.76 22.83 10.68
C LEU A 446 -1.15 23.73 9.62
N GLN A 447 -0.26 24.62 10.02
CA GLN A 447 0.46 25.51 9.11
C GLN A 447 1.92 25.07 9.01
N GLY A 448 2.51 25.20 7.82
CA GLY A 448 3.94 24.94 7.67
C GLY A 448 4.45 25.30 6.29
N GLU A 449 5.74 25.60 6.24
CA GLU A 449 6.45 25.89 4.99
C GLU A 449 6.86 24.55 4.32
N VAL A 450 6.51 24.38 3.05
CA VAL A 450 6.91 23.24 2.24
C VAL A 450 7.78 23.70 1.08
N ALA A 451 8.83 22.95 0.77
CA ALA A 451 9.67 23.25 -0.39
C ALA A 451 9.24 22.40 -1.59
N LEU A 452 9.16 23.05 -2.74
CA LEU A 452 8.85 22.44 -4.03
C LEU A 452 10.08 21.77 -4.61
N ALA A 453 9.86 20.67 -5.33
CA ALA A 453 10.93 19.96 -6.02
C ALA A 453 10.51 19.53 -7.43
N ASP A 454 11.40 19.73 -8.40
CA ASP A 454 11.17 19.33 -9.80
C ASP A 454 11.84 17.99 -10.15
N ASP A 455 12.98 17.69 -9.51
CA ASP A 455 13.77 16.50 -9.81
C ASP A 455 13.03 15.20 -9.47
N LEU A 456 13.19 14.17 -10.30
CA LEU A 456 12.61 12.85 -10.06
C LEU A 456 13.58 11.96 -9.29
N THR A 457 13.07 11.27 -8.27
CA THR A 457 13.82 10.16 -7.66
C THR A 457 13.93 9.00 -8.66
N PRO A 458 14.98 8.17 -8.56
CA PRO A 458 15.08 6.95 -9.38
C PRO A 458 13.86 6.03 -9.25
N ALA A 459 13.25 5.96 -8.07
CA ALA A 459 12.03 5.21 -7.83
C ALA A 459 10.87 5.67 -8.72
N VAL A 460 10.60 6.98 -8.76
CA VAL A 460 9.56 7.56 -9.61
C VAL A 460 9.89 7.36 -11.09
N ALA A 461 11.15 7.56 -11.49
CA ALA A 461 11.59 7.36 -12.87
C ALA A 461 11.42 5.90 -13.36
N MET A 462 11.62 4.92 -12.49
CA MET A 462 11.40 3.50 -12.80
C MET A 462 9.91 3.12 -12.84
N GLY A 463 9.08 3.78 -12.01
CA GLY A 463 7.65 3.53 -11.89
C GLY A 463 7.31 2.05 -11.69
N ALA A 464 6.41 1.51 -12.52
CA ALA A 464 5.92 0.14 -12.38
C ALA A 464 6.89 -0.97 -12.89
N TRP A 465 8.02 -0.61 -13.52
CA TRP A 465 8.91 -1.59 -14.16
C TRP A 465 9.55 -2.61 -13.21
N PRO A 466 10.05 -2.25 -12.01
CA PRO A 466 10.66 -3.20 -11.10
C PRO A 466 9.73 -4.37 -10.76
N GLY A 467 8.45 -4.08 -10.49
CA GLY A 467 7.44 -5.11 -10.22
C GLY A 467 7.22 -6.04 -11.43
N ARG A 468 7.11 -5.47 -12.63
CA ARG A 468 6.93 -6.24 -13.88
C ARG A 468 8.11 -7.18 -14.14
N VAL A 469 9.35 -6.70 -13.96
CA VAL A 469 10.57 -7.49 -14.14
C VAL A 469 10.63 -8.62 -13.12
N ILE A 470 10.36 -8.34 -11.84
CA ILE A 470 10.37 -9.35 -10.77
C ILE A 470 9.34 -10.46 -11.03
N VAL A 471 8.12 -10.09 -11.41
CA VAL A 471 7.06 -11.05 -11.76
C VAL A 471 7.49 -11.90 -12.96
N PHE A 472 8.04 -11.29 -14.00
CA PHE A 472 8.54 -11.99 -15.18
C PHE A 472 9.65 -13.00 -14.83
N MET A 473 10.65 -12.58 -14.03
CA MET A 473 11.73 -13.45 -13.56
C MET A 473 11.20 -14.63 -12.74
N SER A 474 10.22 -14.41 -11.88
CA SER A 474 9.58 -15.46 -11.09
C SER A 474 8.85 -16.48 -11.96
N ILE A 475 8.09 -16.03 -12.96
CA ILE A 475 7.40 -16.90 -13.92
C ILE A 475 8.42 -17.71 -14.72
N LEU A 476 9.49 -17.08 -15.20
CA LEU A 476 10.55 -17.75 -15.95
C LEU A 476 11.21 -18.86 -15.11
N CYS A 477 11.55 -18.56 -13.86
CA CYS A 477 12.12 -19.52 -12.92
C CYS A 477 11.18 -20.71 -12.67
N LEU A 478 9.90 -20.45 -12.37
CA LEU A 478 8.92 -21.51 -12.12
C LEU A 478 8.68 -22.38 -13.37
N THR A 479 8.64 -21.76 -14.54
CA THR A 479 8.52 -22.47 -15.83
C THR A 479 9.72 -23.36 -16.09
N PHE A 480 10.95 -22.88 -15.83
CA PHE A 480 12.16 -23.68 -15.95
C PHE A 480 12.14 -24.91 -15.02
N ILE A 481 11.71 -24.75 -13.77
CA ILE A 481 11.53 -25.87 -12.83
C ILE A 481 10.52 -26.88 -13.37
N LEU A 482 9.36 -26.42 -13.87
CA LEU A 482 8.32 -27.29 -14.41
C LEU A 482 8.81 -28.11 -15.62
N VAL A 483 9.52 -27.47 -16.56
CA VAL A 483 10.04 -28.13 -17.77
C VAL A 483 11.11 -29.15 -17.42
N THR A 484 12.06 -28.80 -16.55
CA THR A 484 13.13 -29.71 -16.13
C THR A 484 12.60 -30.90 -15.32
N TYR A 485 11.59 -30.69 -14.46
CA TYR A 485 10.93 -31.76 -13.73
C TYR A 485 10.22 -32.75 -14.67
N ARG A 486 9.54 -32.26 -15.72
CA ARG A 486 8.88 -33.12 -16.72
C ARG A 486 9.87 -33.92 -17.56
N ARG A 487 11.03 -33.34 -17.90
CA ARG A 487 12.08 -34.04 -18.67
C ARG A 487 12.76 -35.17 -17.90
N GLN A 488 12.80 -35.10 -16.57
CA GLN A 488 13.33 -36.18 -15.72
C GLN A 488 12.30 -37.29 -15.45
N GLY A 489 11.02 -37.07 -15.81
CA GLY A 489 9.93 -38.04 -15.69
C GLY A 489 9.71 -38.87 -16.96
N SER A 490 10.66 -39.73 -17.33
CA SER A 490 10.44 -40.92 -18.17
C SER A 490 11.61 -41.92 -18.00
N PRO A 491 11.64 -42.73 -16.92
CA PRO A 491 12.37 -43.98 -16.97
C PRO A 491 11.54 -44.93 -17.84
N THR A 492 11.95 -45.13 -19.09
CA THR A 492 11.49 -46.30 -19.86
C THR A 492 11.85 -47.54 -19.06
N TRP A 493 10.83 -48.22 -18.57
CA TRP A 493 10.97 -49.50 -17.88
C TRP A 493 11.43 -50.55 -18.91
N SER A 494 12.75 -50.65 -19.17
CA SER A 494 13.30 -51.78 -19.90
C SER A 494 13.30 -52.98 -18.95
N GLY A 495 12.23 -53.77 -19.00
CA GLY A 495 12.12 -55.03 -18.30
C GLY A 495 13.20 -56.00 -18.79
N LYS A 496 14.32 -56.08 -18.07
CA LYS A 496 15.14 -57.30 -18.02
C LYS A 496 14.93 -57.94 -16.65
N ARG A 497 14.07 -58.96 -16.63
CA ARG A 497 13.95 -59.88 -15.49
C ARG A 497 15.30 -60.60 -15.30
N PRO A 498 15.82 -60.75 -14.08
CA PRO A 498 16.90 -61.67 -13.83
C PRO A 498 16.34 -63.09 -13.96
N THR A 499 16.86 -63.86 -14.92
CA THR A 499 16.64 -65.31 -14.99
C THR A 499 17.25 -65.96 -13.75
N ARG A 500 16.40 -66.59 -12.94
CA ARG A 500 16.81 -67.50 -11.86
C ARG A 500 17.42 -68.74 -12.52
N ASP A 501 18.73 -68.88 -12.41
CA ASP A 501 19.43 -70.12 -12.70
C ASP A 501 19.14 -71.11 -11.57
N ARG A 502 18.36 -72.14 -11.87
CA ARG A 502 18.16 -73.32 -11.00
C ARG A 502 19.10 -74.40 -11.52
N THR A 503 20.30 -74.48 -10.97
CA THR A 503 21.16 -75.64 -11.15
C THR A 503 20.66 -76.79 -10.28
N HIS A 504 20.41 -77.90 -10.94
CA HIS A 504 20.07 -79.20 -10.39
C HIS A 504 21.18 -79.74 -9.49
N LEU A 505 20.84 -80.22 -8.29
CA LEU A 505 21.61 -81.22 -7.57
C LEU A 505 20.79 -82.50 -7.50
N ARG A 506 21.19 -83.47 -8.33
CA ARG A 506 20.85 -84.90 -8.28
C ARG A 506 22.19 -85.63 -8.27
N GLY A 507 22.38 -86.58 -7.35
CA GLY A 507 23.47 -87.56 -7.43
C GLY A 507 24.05 -87.99 -6.09
N ASP A 508 23.47 -89.04 -5.52
CA ASP A 508 24.13 -90.25 -4.97
C ASP A 508 25.35 -90.10 -4.04
N ARG A 509 25.15 -90.39 -2.75
CA ARG A 509 25.54 -91.65 -2.07
C ARG A 509 25.09 -91.66 -0.62
#